data_AF-A0A447V656-F1
#
_entry.id   AF-A0A447V656-F1
#
_cell.length_a   1.000
_cell.length_b   1.000
_cell.length_c   1.000
_cell.angle_alpha   90.00
_cell.angle_beta   90.00
_cell.angle_gamma   90.00
#
_symmetry.space_group_name_H-M   'P 1'
#
loop_
_entity.id
_entity.type
_entity.pdbx_description
1 polymer ?
#
loop_
_entity_poly.entity_id
_entity_poly.type
_entity_poly.pdbx_seq_one_letter_code
_entity_poly.pdbx_strand_id
1 'polypeptide(L)'
;MVKSEALFCRLVSVDTLFSFDGIIPSAPDFQLRLISLIEQLNKALLAESQTPEESEALCRALCCYFDKRLSGNAQNNSLSWQRYSLVQYFYGFVDSDEDLSLSAQLDALLNADSETIFRYAWKLLTLTMQIEGSTDALVSLRAAKRARYFSRARPELPPAEHATASWVSQQAEAAGSPRLMIFVIGPFAGKWFSQSNLSSGSESGILWVIEENANGLAKRMAYLKKNHITLATMAYFPLLADGFESSSIMIEQITAWQYAFSSIHLSDPLPCMLGLYTRLSQQRFPHDPDRAIWTGGLAEPPYGHLKLEQHWAKLLAELDANDEGKDLYAIQRHAVANTLLSWLAESRIMNVIQTLFDSTQLDFAGMTLADHGQGFTRHGAWSLWLSERYGILPGLSASIALPPLPAIPLPPVEEPAPTPSPLPEPEPIKFPRRRRWPKVVTSLALLLILAGGIGYSLFYDRGEIRGQLSRIKPLQGLLEQKDKSEAEAFLKIVNNAALFENGSSNLMPDSQQILTQLVPDIARNPQQMYLIIGHSDNTGSAAVNMALSTERARVIRDWLVEHSGLAASQFIVEGAGNSRPIASNATQEGRAQNRRVEIIPLSMQDYKD
;
A
#
# COMPACT_ATOMS: atom_id res chain seq x y z
N MET A 1 -9.46 7.09 37.83
CA MET A 1 -10.70 7.42 37.10
C MET A 1 -10.37 7.47 35.62
N VAL A 2 -11.30 7.03 34.76
CA VAL A 2 -11.18 7.20 33.31
C VAL A 2 -11.45 8.67 32.98
N LYS A 3 -10.62 9.28 32.12
CA LYS A 3 -10.78 10.68 31.70
C LYS A 3 -12.02 10.86 30.83
N SER A 4 -12.62 12.05 30.85
CA SER A 4 -13.77 12.41 30.02
C SER A 4 -13.48 12.20 28.53
N GLU A 5 -12.25 12.51 28.10
CA GLU A 5 -11.80 12.38 26.71
C GLU A 5 -11.89 10.95 26.18
N ALA A 6 -11.47 9.98 26.99
CA ALA A 6 -11.54 8.57 26.62
C ALA A 6 -13.00 8.10 26.49
N LEU A 7 -13.90 8.59 27.35
CA LEU A 7 -15.33 8.28 27.30
C LEU A 7 -16.03 8.95 26.11
N PHE A 8 -15.67 10.19 25.80
CA PHE A 8 -16.15 10.89 24.62
C PHE A 8 -15.68 10.19 23.34
N CYS A 9 -14.41 9.78 23.26
CA CYS A 9 -13.89 8.98 22.14
C CYS A 9 -14.67 7.67 21.97
N ARG A 10 -15.08 7.01 23.06
CA ARG A 10 -15.93 5.80 22.97
C ARG A 10 -17.30 6.09 22.33
N LEU A 11 -17.94 7.21 22.68
CA LEU A 11 -19.20 7.62 22.05
C LEU A 11 -19.00 7.92 20.56
N VAL A 12 -17.93 8.63 20.20
CA VAL A 12 -17.58 8.89 18.79
C VAL A 12 -17.31 7.58 18.04
N SER A 13 -16.63 6.61 18.66
CA SER A 13 -16.43 5.29 18.07
C SER A 13 -17.74 4.54 17.86
N VAL A 14 -18.69 4.63 18.80
CA VAL A 14 -20.03 4.07 18.63
C VAL A 14 -20.73 4.65 17.38
N ASP A 15 -20.69 5.98 17.22
CA ASP A 15 -21.20 6.63 16.01
C ASP A 15 -20.46 6.19 14.74
N THR A 16 -19.13 6.08 14.81
CA THR A 16 -18.29 5.67 13.68
C THR A 16 -18.61 4.24 13.25
N LEU A 17 -18.81 3.31 14.19
CA LEU A 17 -19.20 1.93 13.91
C LEU A 17 -20.58 1.84 13.28
N PHE A 18 -21.53 2.68 13.73
CA PHE A 18 -22.83 2.81 13.07
C PHE A 18 -22.69 3.30 11.64
N SER A 19 -21.75 4.22 11.40
CA SER A 19 -21.38 4.72 10.09
C SER A 19 -20.70 3.66 9.19
N PHE A 20 -20.25 2.54 9.75
CA PHE A 20 -19.73 1.38 9.02
C PHE A 20 -20.79 0.31 8.80
N ASP A 21 -22.06 0.70 8.66
CA ASP A 21 -23.20 -0.21 8.52
C ASP A 21 -23.31 -1.19 9.70
N GLY A 22 -22.97 -0.71 10.90
CA GLY A 22 -22.99 -1.49 12.13
C GLY A 22 -24.38 -1.97 12.50
N ILE A 23 -24.49 -3.26 12.84
CA ILE A 23 -25.72 -3.93 13.25
C ILE A 23 -25.80 -3.88 14.78
N ILE A 24 -26.97 -3.51 15.30
CA ILE A 24 -27.29 -3.53 16.74
C ILE A 24 -28.02 -4.85 17.02
N PRO A 25 -27.41 -5.83 17.69
CA PRO A 25 -28.05 -7.13 17.92
C PRO A 25 -29.24 -7.04 18.89
N SER A 26 -29.19 -6.12 19.86
CA SER A 26 -30.19 -5.92 20.90
C SER A 26 -30.29 -4.44 21.25
N ALA A 27 -31.40 -3.79 20.88
CA ALA A 27 -31.62 -2.38 21.21
C ALA A 27 -31.69 -2.09 22.72
N PRO A 28 -32.33 -2.92 23.58
CA PRO A 28 -32.28 -2.72 25.02
C PRO A 28 -30.86 -2.74 25.58
N ASP A 29 -30.05 -3.73 25.20
CA ASP A 29 -28.68 -3.86 25.70
C ASP A 29 -27.80 -2.71 25.19
N PHE A 30 -28.01 -2.30 23.93
CA PHE A 30 -27.32 -1.17 23.35
C PHE A 30 -27.68 0.15 24.04
N GLN A 31 -28.96 0.37 24.35
CA GLN A 31 -29.42 1.53 25.12
C GLN A 31 -28.76 1.58 26.50
N LEU A 32 -28.74 0.47 27.24
CA LEU A 32 -28.08 0.39 28.55
C LEU A 32 -26.59 0.73 28.49
N ARG A 33 -25.89 0.31 27.42
CA ARG A 33 -24.47 0.64 27.21
C ARG A 33 -24.27 2.14 26.95
N LEU A 34 -25.12 2.75 26.12
CA LEU A 34 -25.09 4.20 25.88
C LEU A 34 -25.39 4.99 27.16
N ILE A 35 -26.42 4.60 27.92
CA ILE A 35 -26.75 5.20 29.22
C ILE A 35 -25.52 5.14 30.14
N SER A 36 -24.91 3.97 30.28
CA SER A 36 -23.74 3.81 31.14
C SER A 36 -22.54 4.66 30.70
N LEU A 37 -22.31 4.80 29.38
CA LEU A 37 -21.23 5.64 28.85
C LEU A 37 -21.50 7.13 29.12
N ILE A 38 -22.73 7.60 28.94
CA ILE A 38 -23.12 9.00 29.18
C ILE A 38 -23.03 9.34 30.67
N GLU A 39 -23.49 8.46 31.55
CA GLU A 39 -23.34 8.65 33.01
C GLU A 39 -21.87 8.68 33.45
N GLN A 40 -21.05 7.77 32.90
CA GLN A 40 -19.62 7.77 33.18
C GLN A 40 -18.96 9.06 32.68
N LEU A 41 -19.36 9.56 31.50
CA LEU A 41 -18.86 10.81 30.95
C LEU A 41 -19.22 11.98 31.87
N ASN A 42 -20.47 12.09 32.31
CA ASN A 42 -20.91 13.13 33.24
C ASN A 42 -20.07 13.10 34.54
N LYS A 43 -19.90 11.91 35.14
CA LYS A 43 -19.06 11.73 36.33
C LYS A 43 -17.60 12.13 36.11
N ALA A 44 -17.05 11.83 34.93
CA ALA A 44 -15.67 12.20 34.60
C ALA A 44 -15.53 13.72 34.38
N LEU A 45 -16.48 14.37 33.72
CA LEU A 45 -16.52 15.82 33.53
C LEU A 45 -16.58 16.55 34.88
N LEU A 46 -17.46 16.12 35.79
CA LEU A 46 -17.55 16.69 37.14
C LEU A 46 -16.24 16.52 37.92
N ALA A 47 -15.57 15.37 37.80
CA ALA A 47 -14.26 15.15 38.42
C ALA A 47 -13.13 15.99 37.78
N GLU A 48 -13.28 16.36 36.52
CA GLU A 48 -12.39 17.28 35.79
C GLU A 48 -12.78 18.75 35.98
N SER A 49 -13.51 19.05 37.06
CA SER A 49 -13.91 20.41 37.48
C SER A 49 -14.76 21.18 36.45
N GLN A 50 -15.50 20.46 35.60
CA GLN A 50 -16.49 21.07 34.73
C GLN A 50 -17.74 21.45 35.53
N THR A 51 -18.40 22.53 35.15
CA THR A 51 -19.61 22.97 35.87
C THR A 51 -20.73 21.94 35.67
N PRO A 52 -21.58 21.68 36.70
CA PRO A 52 -22.69 20.76 36.55
C PRO A 52 -23.64 21.15 35.42
N GLU A 53 -23.86 22.45 35.20
CA GLU A 53 -24.71 22.98 34.14
C GLU A 53 -24.16 22.68 32.74
N GLU A 54 -22.88 22.97 32.49
CA GLU A 54 -22.25 22.68 31.19
C GLU A 54 -22.13 21.16 30.93
N SER A 55 -21.81 20.39 31.96
CA SER A 55 -21.71 18.93 31.87
C SER A 55 -23.05 18.31 31.51
N GLU A 56 -24.12 18.73 32.19
CA GLU A 56 -25.48 18.25 31.93
C GLU A 56 -25.98 18.68 30.55
N ALA A 57 -25.70 19.92 30.13
CA ALA A 57 -26.03 20.41 28.81
C ALA A 57 -25.34 19.60 27.70
N LEU A 58 -24.07 19.22 27.88
CA LEU A 58 -23.36 18.36 26.93
C LEU A 58 -23.95 16.95 26.87
N CYS A 59 -24.25 16.34 28.03
CA CYS A 59 -24.90 15.03 28.10
C CYS A 59 -26.27 15.05 27.41
N ARG A 60 -27.06 16.09 27.61
CA ARG A 60 -28.35 16.28 26.94
C ARG A 60 -28.19 16.39 25.42
N ALA A 61 -27.22 17.17 24.95
CA ALA A 61 -26.93 17.30 23.52
C ALA A 61 -26.50 15.96 22.90
N LEU A 62 -25.70 15.15 23.61
CA LEU A 62 -25.34 13.80 23.19
C LEU A 62 -26.54 12.87 23.10
N CYS A 63 -27.45 12.89 24.09
CA CYS A 63 -28.70 12.14 24.04
C CYS A 63 -29.54 12.51 22.81
N CYS A 64 -29.73 13.81 22.55
CA CYS A 64 -30.44 14.31 21.37
C CYS A 64 -29.76 13.86 20.06
N TYR A 65 -28.44 13.95 19.99
CA TYR A 65 -27.65 13.49 18.84
C TYR A 65 -27.87 12.01 18.55
N PHE A 66 -27.69 11.13 19.55
CA PHE A 66 -27.84 9.69 19.35
C PHE A 66 -29.28 9.29 19.04
N ASP A 67 -30.27 9.89 19.70
CA ASP A 67 -31.68 9.62 19.37
C ASP A 67 -32.00 9.98 17.92
N LYS A 68 -31.49 11.11 17.42
CA LYS A 68 -31.64 11.51 16.02
C LYS A 68 -30.88 10.56 15.08
N ARG A 69 -29.63 10.23 15.40
CA ARG A 69 -28.77 9.31 14.63
C ARG A 69 -29.41 7.95 14.44
N LEU A 70 -29.98 7.40 15.51
CA LEU A 70 -30.55 6.05 15.55
C LEU A 70 -31.97 6.00 14.99
N SER A 71 -32.73 7.10 15.09
CA SER A 71 -34.07 7.19 14.48
C SER A 71 -34.04 7.37 12.96
N GLY A 72 -32.96 7.95 12.40
CA GLY A 72 -32.83 8.25 10.97
C GLY A 72 -32.44 7.07 10.09
N ASN A 73 -32.03 5.92 10.65
CA ASN A 73 -31.48 4.82 9.85
C ASN A 73 -32.57 3.84 9.38
N ALA A 74 -33.00 3.98 8.11
CA ALA A 74 -34.00 3.13 7.48
C ALA A 74 -33.55 1.68 7.21
N GLN A 75 -32.25 1.37 7.28
CA GLN A 75 -31.76 0.01 7.03
C GLN A 75 -32.06 -0.97 8.18
N ASN A 76 -32.22 -0.46 9.42
CA ASN A 76 -32.61 -1.24 10.59
C ASN A 76 -34.12 -1.10 10.89
N ASN A 77 -34.96 -1.27 9.86
CA ASN A 77 -36.43 -1.16 9.92
C ASN A 77 -37.14 -2.02 11.00
N SER A 78 -36.44 -2.93 11.69
CA SER A 78 -36.99 -3.78 12.75
C SER A 78 -36.93 -3.18 14.15
N LEU A 79 -36.15 -2.12 14.38
CA LEU A 79 -35.96 -1.52 15.70
C LEU A 79 -36.51 -0.09 15.74
N SER A 80 -37.72 0.09 16.29
CA SER A 80 -38.20 1.45 16.59
C SER A 80 -37.40 2.04 17.75
N TRP A 81 -36.39 2.87 17.45
CA TRP A 81 -35.58 3.53 18.48
C TRP A 81 -36.41 4.43 19.42
N GLN A 82 -37.62 4.83 18.99
CA GLN A 82 -38.56 5.62 19.79
C GLN A 82 -38.77 5.09 21.22
N ARG A 83 -38.81 3.77 21.42
CA ARG A 83 -38.99 3.15 22.75
C ARG A 83 -37.73 3.18 23.63
N TYR A 84 -36.59 3.47 23.02
CA TYR A 84 -35.26 3.45 23.60
C TYR A 84 -34.63 4.85 23.62
N SER A 85 -35.44 5.90 23.50
CA SER A 85 -34.96 7.28 23.51
C SER A 85 -34.16 7.57 24.78
N LEU A 86 -32.93 8.04 24.59
CA LEU A 86 -32.05 8.48 25.67
C LEU A 86 -32.56 9.77 26.29
N VAL A 87 -33.11 10.67 25.49
CA VAL A 87 -33.70 11.92 26.00
C VAL A 87 -34.87 11.60 26.92
N GLN A 88 -35.79 10.72 26.50
CA GLN A 88 -36.91 10.31 27.35
C GLN A 88 -36.45 9.57 28.61
N TYR A 89 -35.40 8.77 28.52
CA TYR A 89 -34.85 8.05 29.67
C TYR A 89 -34.28 9.00 30.74
N PHE A 90 -33.43 9.95 30.34
CA PHE A 90 -32.76 10.86 31.30
C PHE A 90 -33.63 12.06 31.71
N TYR A 91 -34.46 12.58 30.81
CA TYR A 91 -35.14 13.87 30.96
C TYR A 91 -36.68 13.80 30.91
N GLY A 92 -37.26 12.62 30.66
CA GLY A 92 -38.71 12.44 30.55
C GLY A 92 -39.30 12.91 29.22
N PHE A 93 -40.62 12.93 29.14
CA PHE A 93 -41.34 13.45 27.96
C PHE A 93 -41.21 14.97 27.90
N VAL A 94 -40.75 15.47 26.75
CA VAL A 94 -40.64 16.90 26.48
C VAL A 94 -41.83 17.30 25.60
N ASP A 95 -42.71 18.17 26.10
CA ASP A 95 -44.01 18.48 25.50
C ASP A 95 -43.98 19.51 24.36
N SER A 96 -42.81 20.06 23.99
CA SER A 96 -42.69 21.05 22.91
C SER A 96 -41.40 20.89 22.08
N ASP A 97 -41.56 20.94 20.76
CA ASP A 97 -40.46 20.98 19.78
C ASP A 97 -39.56 22.23 19.91
N GLU A 98 -39.97 23.25 20.68
CA GLU A 98 -39.27 24.53 20.83
C GLU A 98 -38.05 24.47 21.78
N ASP A 99 -37.94 23.48 22.68
CA ASP A 99 -36.86 23.41 23.68
C ASP A 99 -35.70 22.46 23.32
N LEU A 100 -35.69 21.88 22.11
CA LEU A 100 -34.87 20.70 21.79
C LEU A 100 -34.06 20.78 20.49
N SER A 101 -33.99 21.94 19.83
CA SER A 101 -33.14 22.04 18.64
C SER A 101 -31.68 21.78 19.02
N LEU A 102 -31.11 20.67 18.54
CA LEU A 102 -29.71 20.31 18.76
C LEU A 102 -28.77 21.44 18.36
N SER A 103 -29.12 22.21 17.32
CA SER A 103 -28.37 23.40 16.91
C SER A 103 -28.35 24.51 17.97
N ALA A 104 -29.44 24.74 18.69
CA ALA A 104 -29.51 25.73 19.78
C ALA A 104 -28.71 25.27 21.00
N GLN A 105 -28.79 23.99 21.35
CA GLN A 105 -27.97 23.39 22.41
C GLN A 105 -26.47 23.50 22.09
N LEU A 106 -26.10 23.22 20.83
CA LEU A 106 -24.72 23.36 20.36
C LEU A 106 -24.24 24.82 20.40
N ASP A 107 -25.07 25.81 20.06
CA ASP A 107 -24.66 27.22 20.18
C ASP A 107 -24.38 27.59 21.64
N ALA A 108 -25.26 27.19 22.58
CA ALA A 108 -25.01 27.41 24.01
C ALA A 108 -23.69 26.78 24.47
N LEU A 109 -23.45 25.52 24.12
CA LEU A 109 -22.22 24.80 24.48
C LEU A 109 -20.96 25.38 23.81
N LEU A 110 -21.06 25.89 22.58
CA LEU A 110 -19.96 26.56 21.90
C LEU A 110 -19.67 27.96 22.45
N ASN A 111 -20.55 28.49 23.30
CA ASN A 111 -20.31 29.70 24.07
C ASN A 111 -19.67 29.43 25.43
N ALA A 112 -19.74 28.20 25.94
CA ALA A 112 -19.20 27.78 27.24
C ALA A 112 -17.76 28.23 27.47
N ASP A 113 -17.43 28.68 28.68
CA ASP A 113 -16.07 29.15 29.00
C ASP A 113 -15.07 28.00 29.05
N SER A 114 -15.55 26.82 29.46
CA SER A 114 -14.78 25.59 29.47
C SER A 114 -14.24 25.20 28.09
N GLU A 115 -12.93 24.99 28.03
CA GLU A 115 -12.27 24.51 26.81
C GLU A 115 -12.63 23.05 26.48
N THR A 116 -12.76 22.20 27.49
CA THR A 116 -13.12 20.79 27.32
C THR A 116 -14.51 20.66 26.71
N ILE A 117 -15.49 21.40 27.27
CA ILE A 117 -16.87 21.41 26.78
C ILE A 117 -16.94 21.98 25.36
N PHE A 118 -16.23 23.10 25.12
CA PHE A 118 -16.14 23.68 23.78
C PHE A 118 -15.59 22.67 22.75
N ARG A 119 -14.50 21.95 23.06
CA ARG A 119 -13.93 20.93 22.17
C ARG A 119 -14.91 19.80 21.88
N TYR A 120 -15.62 19.29 22.88
CA TYR A 120 -16.60 18.22 22.69
C TYR A 120 -17.81 18.71 21.88
N ALA A 121 -18.31 19.91 22.16
CA ALA A 121 -19.39 20.53 21.39
C ALA A 121 -19.00 20.78 19.93
N TRP A 122 -17.75 21.19 19.68
CA TRP A 122 -17.24 21.41 18.32
C TRP A 122 -17.15 20.10 17.51
N LYS A 123 -16.70 19.02 18.14
CA LYS A 123 -16.71 17.68 17.52
C LYS A 123 -18.14 17.20 17.28
N LEU A 124 -19.04 17.38 18.26
CA LEU A 124 -20.45 17.02 18.13
C LEU A 124 -21.16 17.82 17.02
N LEU A 125 -20.84 19.09 16.83
CA LEU A 125 -21.32 19.91 15.71
C LEU A 125 -20.89 19.29 14.36
N THR A 126 -19.62 18.89 14.25
CA THR A 126 -19.08 18.26 13.04
C THR A 126 -19.80 16.95 12.72
N LEU A 127 -20.06 16.13 13.72
CA LEU A 127 -20.84 14.89 13.59
C LEU A 127 -22.31 15.17 13.23
N THR A 128 -22.93 16.18 13.83
CA THR A 128 -24.32 16.56 13.55
C THR A 128 -24.51 16.97 12.09
N MET A 129 -23.56 17.74 11.54
CA MET A 129 -23.57 18.13 10.13
C MET A 129 -23.50 16.94 9.17
N GLN A 130 -22.93 15.80 9.59
CA GLN A 130 -22.93 14.57 8.78
C GLN A 130 -24.33 13.95 8.69
N ILE A 131 -25.10 13.98 9.78
CA ILE A 131 -26.44 13.37 9.84
C ILE A 131 -27.46 14.25 9.13
N GLU A 132 -27.46 15.56 9.45
CA GLU A 132 -28.49 16.49 9.01
C GLU A 132 -28.20 17.12 7.65
N GLY A 133 -26.98 16.96 7.15
CA GLY A 133 -26.45 17.76 6.05
C GLY A 133 -26.06 19.16 6.50
N SER A 134 -25.52 19.93 5.56
CA SER A 134 -25.08 21.32 5.79
C SER A 134 -26.26 22.29 5.77
N THR A 135 -27.11 22.24 6.81
CA THR A 135 -28.21 23.21 6.97
C THR A 135 -27.64 24.62 7.22
N ASP A 136 -28.36 25.66 6.75
CA ASP A 136 -27.91 27.05 6.88
C ASP A 136 -27.59 27.44 8.33
N ALA A 137 -28.35 26.92 9.30
CA ALA A 137 -28.13 27.13 10.72
C ALA A 137 -26.80 26.54 11.22
N LEU A 138 -26.50 25.29 10.88
CA LEU A 138 -25.27 24.61 11.31
C LEU A 138 -24.03 25.20 10.62
N VAL A 139 -24.13 25.55 9.33
CA VAL A 139 -23.06 26.22 8.58
C VAL A 139 -22.76 27.59 9.18
N SER A 140 -23.80 28.37 9.48
CA SER A 140 -23.66 29.69 10.12
C SER A 140 -23.05 29.57 11.51
N LEU A 141 -23.48 28.59 12.30
CA LEU A 141 -22.94 28.32 13.63
C LEU A 141 -21.44 27.95 13.56
N ARG A 142 -21.06 27.05 12.65
CA ARG A 142 -19.66 26.66 12.43
C ARG A 142 -18.81 27.85 12.01
N ALA A 143 -19.32 28.70 11.10
CA ALA A 143 -18.62 29.89 10.64
C ALA A 143 -18.43 30.92 11.78
N ALA A 144 -19.47 31.17 12.58
CA ALA A 144 -19.44 32.15 13.66
C ALA A 144 -18.43 31.80 14.76
N LYS A 145 -18.26 30.51 15.08
CA LYS A 145 -17.34 30.06 16.15
C LYS A 145 -15.95 29.67 15.65
N ARG A 146 -15.70 29.72 14.34
CA ARG A 146 -14.43 29.33 13.71
C ARG A 146 -13.22 30.13 14.22
N ALA A 147 -13.38 31.43 14.46
CA ALA A 147 -12.29 32.27 14.97
C ALA A 147 -11.90 31.90 16.41
N ARG A 148 -12.90 31.66 17.27
CA ARG A 148 -12.70 31.19 18.66
C ARG A 148 -11.97 29.85 18.65
N TYR A 149 -12.40 28.94 17.79
CA TYR A 149 -11.74 27.67 17.56
C TYR A 149 -10.26 27.85 17.17
N PHE A 150 -9.94 28.63 16.13
CA PHE A 150 -8.54 28.83 15.72
C PHE A 150 -7.67 29.53 16.77
N SER A 151 -8.25 30.42 17.60
CA SER A 151 -7.51 31.06 18.69
C SER A 151 -7.09 30.09 19.80
N ARG A 152 -7.75 28.92 19.86
CA ARG A 152 -7.52 27.89 20.87
C ARG A 152 -7.02 26.56 20.28
N ALA A 153 -6.97 26.46 18.95
CA ALA A 153 -6.40 25.33 18.22
C ALA A 153 -4.93 25.16 18.61
N ARG A 154 -4.48 23.92 18.69
CA ARG A 154 -3.08 23.62 19.01
C ARG A 154 -2.28 24.08 17.80
N PRO A 155 -1.07 24.66 17.95
CA PRO A 155 -0.25 24.96 16.78
C PRO A 155 -0.10 23.69 15.95
N GLU A 156 -0.36 23.79 14.64
CA GLU A 156 -0.19 22.68 13.72
C GLU A 156 1.22 22.13 13.91
N LEU A 157 1.31 20.85 14.25
CA LEU A 157 2.61 20.18 14.22
C LEU A 157 3.15 20.40 12.81
N PRO A 158 4.44 20.81 12.67
CA PRO A 158 5.03 20.89 11.35
C PRO A 158 4.74 19.57 10.63
N PRO A 159 4.40 19.60 9.33
CA PRO A 159 4.14 18.39 8.57
C PRO A 159 5.29 17.45 8.89
N ALA A 160 4.97 16.23 9.36
CA ALA A 160 5.98 15.28 9.80
C ALA A 160 7.07 15.28 8.75
N GLU A 161 8.23 15.89 9.06
CA GLU A 161 9.36 15.83 8.16
C GLU A 161 9.59 14.33 8.04
N HIS A 162 9.32 13.78 6.86
CA HIS A 162 9.68 12.41 6.56
C HIS A 162 11.20 12.39 6.67
N ALA A 163 11.70 12.15 7.88
CA ALA A 163 13.11 12.13 8.19
C ALA A 163 13.72 11.20 7.16
N THR A 164 14.54 11.76 6.26
CA THR A 164 15.23 10.96 5.25
C THR A 164 16.01 9.91 6.00
N ALA A 165 15.70 8.64 5.74
CA ALA A 165 16.21 7.50 6.48
C ALA A 165 17.75 7.54 6.56
N SER A 166 18.29 7.83 7.75
CA SER A 166 19.73 7.77 8.04
C SER A 166 20.23 6.34 8.29
N TRP A 167 19.31 5.37 8.35
CA TRP A 167 19.58 3.95 8.60
C TRP A 167 19.87 3.14 7.32
N VAL A 168 19.76 3.74 6.14
CA VAL A 168 20.23 3.15 4.88
C VAL A 168 21.66 3.63 4.63
N SER A 169 22.59 2.70 4.41
CA SER A 169 23.99 3.04 4.10
C SER A 169 24.08 3.93 2.86
N GLN A 170 24.76 5.08 2.97
CA GLN A 170 25.03 6.01 1.85
C GLN A 170 25.91 5.40 0.74
N GLN A 171 26.42 4.18 0.92
CA GLN A 171 27.37 3.52 0.01
C GLN A 171 26.70 2.70 -1.12
N ALA A 172 25.43 2.96 -1.46
CA ALA A 172 24.76 2.26 -2.56
C ALA A 172 25.09 2.90 -3.92
N GLU A 173 25.95 2.22 -4.70
CA GLU A 173 26.24 2.56 -6.10
C GLU A 173 25.02 2.44 -7.01
N ALA A 174 24.98 3.35 -8.00
CA ALA A 174 24.12 3.41 -9.18
C ALA A 174 22.59 3.53 -8.98
N ALA A 175 21.97 4.34 -9.85
CA ALA A 175 20.53 4.46 -9.97
C ALA A 175 19.95 3.15 -10.56
N GLY A 176 19.15 2.41 -9.78
CA GLY A 176 18.38 1.26 -10.27
C GLY A 176 18.46 -0.03 -9.44
N SER A 177 19.38 -0.16 -8.48
CA SER A 177 19.46 -1.33 -7.59
C SER A 177 18.67 -1.12 -6.29
N PRO A 178 18.05 -2.17 -5.72
CA PRO A 178 17.43 -2.06 -4.40
C PRO A 178 18.48 -1.64 -3.37
N ARG A 179 18.09 -0.76 -2.45
CA ARG A 179 18.92 -0.26 -1.34
C ARG A 179 18.48 -0.87 -0.01
N LEU A 180 17.25 -1.35 0.04
CA LEU A 180 16.61 -1.91 1.21
C LEU A 180 15.86 -3.20 0.85
N MET A 181 16.06 -4.23 1.64
CA MET A 181 15.26 -5.45 1.62
C MET A 181 14.40 -5.52 2.88
N ILE A 182 13.09 -5.69 2.70
CA ILE A 182 12.12 -5.79 3.80
C ILE A 182 11.50 -7.17 3.82
N PHE A 183 11.65 -7.86 4.94
CA PHE A 183 11.05 -9.17 5.19
C PHE A 183 9.68 -9.02 5.83
N VAL A 184 8.62 -9.35 5.10
CA VAL A 184 7.28 -9.48 5.66
C VAL A 184 7.20 -10.81 6.41
N ILE A 185 7.07 -10.74 7.73
CA ILE A 185 7.10 -11.88 8.66
C ILE A 185 5.85 -11.92 9.53
N GLY A 186 5.68 -12.98 10.32
CA GLY A 186 4.56 -13.08 11.25
C GLY A 186 3.33 -13.80 10.67
N PRO A 187 2.27 -13.94 11.49
CA PRO A 187 1.19 -14.88 11.22
C PRO A 187 0.31 -14.50 10.02
N PHE A 188 0.42 -13.27 9.53
CA PHE A 188 -0.36 -12.78 8.40
C PHE A 188 0.42 -12.72 7.08
N ALA A 189 1.74 -12.91 7.10
CA ALA A 189 2.62 -12.70 5.95
C ALA A 189 2.20 -13.52 4.73
N GLY A 190 2.26 -14.86 4.79
CA GLY A 190 2.00 -15.72 3.63
C GLY A 190 0.55 -15.71 3.13
N LYS A 191 -0.43 -15.41 4.00
CA LYS A 191 -1.86 -15.45 3.65
C LYS A 191 -2.37 -14.14 3.06
N TRP A 192 -1.90 -13.00 3.58
CA TRP A 192 -2.46 -11.68 3.26
C TRP A 192 -1.53 -10.85 2.37
N PHE A 193 -0.27 -11.24 2.25
CA PHE A 193 0.69 -10.60 1.36
C PHE A 193 1.14 -11.63 0.33
N SER A 194 0.97 -11.30 -0.95
CA SER A 194 1.43 -12.14 -2.07
C SER A 194 2.50 -11.40 -2.86
N GLN A 195 3.42 -12.14 -3.51
CA GLN A 195 4.48 -11.51 -4.29
C GLN A 195 3.95 -10.61 -5.42
N SER A 196 2.78 -10.92 -5.98
CA SER A 196 2.09 -10.07 -6.97
C SER A 196 1.73 -8.67 -6.46
N ASN A 197 1.45 -8.54 -5.15
CA ASN A 197 1.17 -7.25 -4.50
C ASN A 197 2.43 -6.52 -4.04
N LEU A 198 3.51 -7.27 -3.83
CA LEU A 198 4.80 -6.71 -3.45
C LEU A 198 5.52 -6.08 -4.65
N SER A 199 5.31 -6.63 -5.86
CA SER A 199 5.88 -6.10 -7.10
C SER A 199 5.23 -4.80 -7.57
N SER A 200 3.95 -4.55 -7.28
CA SER A 200 3.26 -3.31 -7.67
C SER A 200 3.62 -2.11 -6.79
N GLY A 201 4.17 -2.35 -5.60
CA GLY A 201 4.58 -1.33 -4.62
C GLY A 201 6.09 -1.10 -4.54
N SER A 202 6.88 -1.54 -5.53
CA SER A 202 8.32 -1.25 -5.56
C SER A 202 8.55 0.23 -5.86
N GLU A 203 8.45 1.06 -4.82
CA GLU A 203 9.18 2.34 -4.79
C GLU A 203 10.62 2.04 -5.20
N SER A 204 11.15 2.80 -6.16
CA SER A 204 12.46 2.57 -6.78
C SER A 204 13.56 2.47 -5.71
N GLY A 205 13.88 1.26 -5.26
CA GLY A 205 14.86 1.00 -4.20
C GLY A 205 14.46 0.04 -3.07
N ILE A 206 13.21 -0.40 -2.95
CA ILE A 206 12.78 -1.35 -1.90
C ILE A 206 12.42 -2.72 -2.48
N LEU A 207 13.03 -3.79 -1.96
CA LEU A 207 12.69 -5.17 -2.27
C LEU A 207 11.91 -5.79 -1.10
N TRP A 208 10.63 -6.08 -1.32
CA TRP A 208 9.79 -6.77 -0.34
C TRP A 208 9.84 -8.28 -0.55
N VAL A 209 10.07 -9.03 0.52
CA VAL A 209 10.19 -10.49 0.50
C VAL A 209 9.32 -11.08 1.61
N ILE A 210 8.49 -12.07 1.31
CA ILE A 210 7.72 -12.80 2.31
C ILE A 210 8.58 -13.91 2.90
N GLU A 211 8.62 -13.99 4.23
CA GLU A 211 9.22 -15.09 4.96
C GLU A 211 8.17 -15.72 5.89
N GLU A 212 7.69 -16.91 5.52
CA GLU A 212 6.62 -17.61 6.23
C GLU A 212 7.09 -18.27 7.53
N ASN A 213 8.40 -18.41 7.74
CA ASN A 213 8.96 -19.01 8.93
C ASN A 213 10.30 -18.37 9.34
N ALA A 214 10.58 -18.38 10.66
CA ALA A 214 11.79 -17.79 11.23
C ALA A 214 13.09 -18.42 10.68
N ASN A 215 13.09 -19.74 10.43
CA ASN A 215 14.25 -20.45 9.90
C ASN A 215 14.63 -19.99 8.47
N GLY A 216 13.64 -19.69 7.64
CA GLY A 216 13.81 -19.15 6.29
C GLY A 216 14.48 -17.79 6.33
N LEU A 217 13.99 -16.90 7.20
CA LEU A 217 14.60 -15.60 7.46
C LEU A 217 16.06 -15.73 7.89
N ALA A 218 16.36 -16.58 8.89
CA ALA A 218 17.72 -16.78 9.39
C ALA A 218 18.68 -17.26 8.29
N LYS A 219 18.24 -18.24 7.48
CA LYS A 219 19.02 -18.76 6.35
C LYS A 219 19.27 -17.67 5.30
N ARG A 220 18.27 -16.85 5.00
CA ARG A 220 18.41 -15.76 4.03
C ARG A 220 19.34 -14.67 4.53
N MET A 221 19.22 -14.25 5.79
CA MET A 221 20.15 -13.29 6.39
C MET A 221 21.59 -13.82 6.38
N ALA A 222 21.80 -15.08 6.73
CA ALA A 222 23.11 -15.71 6.65
C ALA A 222 23.66 -15.76 5.21
N TYR A 223 22.81 -16.00 4.21
CA TYR A 223 23.17 -15.94 2.80
C TYR A 223 23.59 -14.53 2.35
N LEU A 224 22.86 -13.49 2.75
CA LEU A 224 23.19 -12.10 2.43
C LEU A 224 24.56 -11.72 3.00
N LYS A 225 24.81 -12.05 4.27
CA LYS A 225 26.09 -11.81 4.94
C LYS A 225 27.24 -12.56 4.29
N LYS A 226 27.03 -13.84 3.96
CA LYS A 226 28.04 -14.70 3.32
C LYS A 226 28.45 -14.21 1.92
N ASN A 227 27.52 -13.66 1.15
CA ASN A 227 27.79 -13.17 -0.20
C ASN A 227 28.16 -11.69 -0.24
N HIS A 228 28.38 -11.05 0.92
CA HIS A 228 28.76 -9.64 1.04
C HIS A 228 27.80 -8.69 0.30
N ILE A 229 26.50 -9.01 0.29
CA ILE A 229 25.48 -8.17 -0.34
C ILE A 229 25.23 -6.95 0.56
N THR A 230 25.54 -5.75 0.08
CA THR A 230 25.44 -4.47 0.83
C THR A 230 24.03 -3.88 0.82
N LEU A 231 23.02 -4.71 1.07
CA LEU A 231 21.62 -4.26 1.20
C LEU A 231 21.31 -4.01 2.68
N ALA A 232 20.68 -2.87 3.00
CA ALA A 232 20.06 -2.69 4.30
C ALA A 232 18.90 -3.68 4.44
N THR A 233 18.74 -4.28 5.62
CA THR A 233 17.69 -5.28 5.89
C THR A 233 16.78 -4.83 7.02
N MET A 234 15.48 -5.02 6.87
CA MET A 234 14.46 -4.73 7.87
C MET A 234 13.38 -5.82 7.86
N ALA A 235 12.67 -5.99 8.96
CA ALA A 235 11.45 -6.79 9.04
C ALA A 235 10.20 -5.90 9.12
N TYR A 236 9.10 -6.39 8.55
CA TYR A 236 7.77 -5.82 8.70
C TYR A 236 6.86 -6.89 9.29
N PHE A 237 6.27 -6.59 10.45
CA PHE A 237 5.36 -7.49 11.16
C PHE A 237 3.93 -6.95 11.05
N PRO A 238 3.15 -7.34 10.02
CA PRO A 238 1.76 -6.93 9.89
C PRO A 238 0.85 -7.64 10.91
N LEU A 239 -0.12 -6.91 11.44
CA LEU A 239 -1.18 -7.38 12.33
C LEU A 239 -2.54 -6.88 11.82
N LEU A 240 -3.42 -7.81 11.44
CA LEU A 240 -4.79 -7.50 11.04
C LEU A 240 -5.72 -7.71 12.23
N ALA A 241 -6.44 -6.65 12.64
CA ALA A 241 -7.25 -6.66 13.87
C ALA A 241 -8.32 -7.78 13.88
N ASP A 242 -8.96 -8.05 12.74
CA ASP A 242 -9.94 -9.13 12.56
C ASP A 242 -9.40 -10.32 11.76
N GLY A 243 -8.07 -10.45 11.67
CA GLY A 243 -7.45 -11.54 10.91
C GLY A 243 -7.75 -12.94 11.50
N PHE A 244 -7.98 -13.03 12.81
CA PHE A 244 -8.34 -14.25 13.54
C PHE A 244 -9.72 -14.14 14.19
N GLU A 245 -10.30 -15.30 14.53
CA GLU A 245 -11.64 -15.41 15.13
C GLU A 245 -11.71 -14.86 16.54
N SER A 246 -10.62 -14.90 17.29
CA SER A 246 -10.57 -14.44 18.67
C SER A 246 -9.20 -13.89 19.04
N SER A 247 -9.16 -13.05 20.07
CA SER A 247 -7.91 -12.52 20.63
C SER A 247 -7.01 -13.65 21.13
N SER A 248 -7.58 -14.73 21.64
CA SER A 248 -6.83 -15.90 22.13
C SER A 248 -6.03 -16.58 21.01
N ILE A 249 -6.65 -16.79 19.84
CA ILE A 249 -5.94 -17.37 18.68
C ILE A 249 -4.86 -16.40 18.19
N MET A 250 -5.15 -15.10 18.15
CA MET A 250 -4.15 -14.11 17.77
C MET A 250 -2.94 -14.15 18.71
N ILE A 251 -3.16 -14.23 20.02
CA ILE A 251 -2.10 -14.36 21.03
C ILE A 251 -1.30 -15.63 20.82
N GLU A 252 -1.96 -16.77 20.62
CA GLU A 252 -1.29 -18.06 20.37
C GLU A 252 -0.36 -17.97 19.15
N GLN A 253 -0.84 -17.37 18.05
CA GLN A 253 -0.07 -17.23 16.82
C GLN A 253 1.14 -16.28 16.98
N ILE A 254 0.97 -15.13 17.64
CA ILE A 254 2.10 -14.23 17.92
C ILE A 254 3.11 -14.90 18.85
N THR A 255 2.64 -15.64 19.87
CA THR A 255 3.51 -16.36 20.81
C THR A 255 4.27 -17.49 20.11
N ALA A 256 3.64 -18.21 19.16
CA ALA A 256 4.33 -19.21 18.35
C ALA A 256 5.48 -18.60 17.53
N TRP A 257 5.26 -17.41 16.96
CA TRP A 257 6.33 -16.66 16.29
C TRP A 257 7.42 -16.19 17.25
N GLN A 258 7.06 -15.74 18.45
CA GLN A 258 8.04 -15.42 19.50
C GLN A 258 8.94 -16.63 19.82
N TYR A 259 8.37 -17.81 20.04
CA TYR A 259 9.14 -19.03 20.29
C TYR A 259 10.01 -19.43 19.10
N ALA A 260 9.50 -19.29 17.88
CA ALA A 260 10.28 -19.57 16.69
C ALA A 260 11.49 -18.63 16.60
N PHE A 261 11.30 -17.33 16.83
CA PHE A 261 12.37 -16.33 16.78
C PHE A 261 13.37 -16.45 17.94
N SER A 262 12.95 -16.84 19.13
CA SER A 262 13.87 -17.06 20.25
C SER A 262 14.72 -18.33 20.09
N SER A 263 14.26 -19.30 19.28
CA SER A 263 14.98 -20.54 18.99
C SER A 263 16.06 -20.42 17.89
N ILE A 264 16.11 -19.29 17.18
CA ILE A 264 17.04 -19.07 16.08
C ILE A 264 18.07 -17.99 16.40
N HIS A 265 19.16 -17.97 15.63
CA HIS A 265 20.17 -16.94 15.70
C HIS A 265 20.27 -16.21 14.36
N LEU A 266 19.86 -14.94 14.37
CA LEU A 266 20.11 -13.96 13.33
C LEU A 266 21.54 -13.44 13.46
N SER A 267 22.14 -13.11 12.31
CA SER A 267 23.53 -12.68 12.24
C SER A 267 23.80 -11.32 12.89
N ASP A 268 22.78 -10.46 12.91
CA ASP A 268 22.75 -9.12 13.49
C ASP A 268 21.28 -8.85 13.94
N PRO A 269 21.03 -8.02 14.98
CA PRO A 269 19.67 -7.62 15.33
C PRO A 269 18.95 -7.02 14.13
N LEU A 270 17.71 -7.43 13.89
CA LEU A 270 16.95 -7.03 12.72
C LEU A 270 15.92 -5.97 13.11
N PRO A 271 16.07 -4.71 12.65
CA PRO A 271 15.04 -3.68 12.84
C PRO A 271 13.71 -4.18 12.31
N CYS A 272 12.65 -4.06 13.10
CA CYS A 272 11.33 -4.59 12.81
C CYS A 272 10.26 -3.52 13.04
N MET A 273 9.53 -3.20 11.99
CA MET A 273 8.40 -2.27 12.03
C MET A 273 7.09 -3.03 12.22
N LEU A 274 6.27 -2.60 13.18
CA LEU A 274 4.93 -3.16 13.41
C LEU A 274 3.89 -2.45 12.55
N GLY A 275 3.12 -3.19 11.75
CA GLY A 275 2.07 -2.64 10.91
C GLY A 275 0.68 -3.06 11.37
N LEU A 276 -0.16 -2.12 11.77
CA LEU A 276 -1.52 -2.41 12.25
C LEU A 276 -2.55 -2.04 11.19
N TYR A 277 -3.40 -2.99 10.84
CA TYR A 277 -4.41 -2.81 9.81
C TYR A 277 -5.82 -2.93 10.39
N THR A 278 -6.58 -1.86 10.27
CA THR A 278 -8.02 -1.84 10.57
C THR A 278 -8.71 -0.66 9.88
N ARG A 279 -10.04 -0.67 9.82
CA ARG A 279 -10.82 0.47 9.36
C ARG A 279 -11.04 1.44 10.51
N LEU A 280 -10.54 2.67 10.38
CA LEU A 280 -10.64 3.71 11.41
C LEU A 280 -11.60 4.83 11.03
N SER A 281 -11.77 5.11 9.73
CA SER A 281 -12.71 6.14 9.25
C SER A 281 -13.47 5.74 7.99
N GLN A 282 -14.43 6.58 7.61
CA GLN A 282 -15.16 6.49 6.34
C GLN A 282 -14.41 7.11 5.14
N GLN A 283 -13.21 7.65 5.31
CA GLN A 283 -12.52 8.39 4.25
C GLN A 283 -12.11 7.47 3.09
N ARG A 284 -12.62 7.71 1.89
CA ARG A 284 -12.26 6.95 0.68
C ARG A 284 -11.93 7.90 -0.47
N PHE A 285 -10.95 7.54 -1.29
CA PHE A 285 -10.54 8.38 -2.42
C PHE A 285 -11.26 7.93 -3.71
N PRO A 286 -11.81 8.87 -4.53
CA PRO A 286 -12.60 8.52 -5.71
C PRO A 286 -11.90 7.63 -6.74
N HIS A 287 -10.58 7.72 -6.84
CA HIS A 287 -9.78 6.99 -7.84
C HIS A 287 -8.93 5.86 -7.24
N ASP A 288 -8.94 5.70 -5.92
CA ASP A 288 -8.25 4.65 -5.20
C ASP A 288 -8.90 4.45 -3.82
N PRO A 289 -10.08 3.79 -3.77
CA PRO A 289 -10.81 3.63 -2.53
C PRO A 289 -10.10 2.68 -1.54
N ASP A 290 -9.15 1.87 -2.01
CA ASP A 290 -8.36 0.94 -1.19
C ASP A 290 -7.10 1.59 -0.61
N ARG A 291 -6.79 2.83 -1.01
CA ARG A 291 -5.66 3.59 -0.46
C ARG A 291 -5.74 3.70 1.06
N ALA A 292 -4.78 3.09 1.74
CA ALA A 292 -4.62 3.25 3.18
C ALA A 292 -4.12 4.66 3.52
N ILE A 293 -4.64 5.19 4.62
CA ILE A 293 -4.13 6.42 5.23
C ILE A 293 -3.27 6.01 6.41
N TRP A 294 -1.98 6.32 6.32
CA TRP A 294 -0.97 5.89 7.26
C TRP A 294 -0.77 6.93 8.36
N THR A 295 -0.61 6.47 9.60
CA THR A 295 -0.16 7.29 10.74
C THR A 295 1.01 6.59 11.42
N GLY A 296 1.98 7.38 11.90
CA GLY A 296 3.26 6.88 12.41
C GLY A 296 4.25 6.53 11.32
N GLY A 297 5.27 5.76 11.71
CA GLY A 297 6.41 5.48 10.85
C GLY A 297 7.57 4.84 11.62
N LEU A 298 8.73 4.90 10.98
CA LEU A 298 9.99 4.44 11.56
C LEU A 298 10.53 5.47 12.56
N ALA A 299 11.05 4.99 13.67
CA ALA A 299 11.81 5.79 14.61
C ALA A 299 13.23 6.04 14.08
N GLU A 300 13.95 6.96 14.72
CA GLU A 300 15.38 7.15 14.45
C GLU A 300 16.19 6.14 15.28
N PRO A 301 17.24 5.52 14.70
CA PRO A 301 18.14 4.65 15.45
C PRO A 301 18.90 5.43 16.53
N PRO A 302 19.31 4.79 17.66
CA PRO A 302 19.27 3.36 17.94
C PRO A 302 17.92 2.88 18.51
N TYR A 303 17.43 1.70 18.12
CA TYR A 303 16.05 1.26 18.43
C TYR A 303 15.86 0.53 19.78
N GLY A 304 16.94 0.00 20.38
CA GLY A 304 16.85 -0.86 21.58
C GLY A 304 16.31 -0.22 22.89
N HIS A 305 15.85 1.04 22.87
CA HIS A 305 15.20 1.72 24.00
C HIS A 305 13.70 1.99 23.77
N LEU A 306 13.17 1.64 22.60
CA LEU A 306 11.83 1.99 22.18
C LEU A 306 10.80 1.05 22.84
N LYS A 307 9.82 1.64 23.52
CA LYS A 307 8.68 0.90 24.09
C LYS A 307 7.44 1.05 23.22
N LEU A 308 6.71 -0.04 23.05
CA LEU A 308 5.50 -0.09 22.21
C LEU A 308 4.41 0.86 22.72
N GLU A 309 4.19 0.90 24.04
CA GLU A 309 3.21 1.79 24.67
C GLU A 309 3.52 3.28 24.40
N GLN A 310 4.79 3.67 24.44
CA GLN A 310 5.21 5.05 24.18
C GLN A 310 5.00 5.43 22.70
N HIS A 311 5.27 4.51 21.77
CA HIS A 311 5.03 4.74 20.34
C HIS A 311 3.54 4.85 20.05
N TRP A 312 2.72 4.03 20.71
CA TRP A 312 1.28 4.17 20.59
C TRP A 312 0.78 5.52 21.13
N ALA A 313 1.29 5.94 22.29
CA ALA A 313 0.94 7.25 22.85
C ALA A 313 1.33 8.40 21.90
N LYS A 314 2.48 8.29 21.23
CA LYS A 314 2.91 9.24 20.19
C LYS A 314 1.95 9.23 18.99
N LEU A 315 1.58 8.05 18.49
CA LEU A 315 0.59 7.89 17.42
C LEU A 315 -0.77 8.50 17.76
N LEU A 316 -1.26 8.28 18.99
CA LEU A 316 -2.50 8.92 19.44
C LEU A 316 -2.35 10.42 19.55
N ALA A 317 -1.19 10.94 19.98
CA ALA A 317 -0.94 12.38 20.00
C ALA A 317 -0.89 12.97 18.58
N GLU A 318 -0.33 12.26 17.60
CA GLU A 318 -0.36 12.64 16.18
C GLU A 318 -1.81 12.65 15.65
N LEU A 319 -2.61 11.65 16.00
CA LEU A 319 -4.03 11.61 15.63
C LEU A 319 -4.86 12.69 16.32
N ASP A 320 -4.64 12.96 17.62
CA ASP A 320 -5.30 14.06 18.37
C ASP A 320 -4.93 15.42 17.78
N ALA A 321 -3.66 15.62 17.39
CA ALA A 321 -3.22 16.84 16.73
C ALA A 321 -3.90 17.06 15.36
N ASN A 322 -4.23 15.99 14.65
CA ASN A 322 -5.01 16.05 13.42
C ASN A 322 -6.53 16.12 13.69
N ASP A 323 -6.99 15.60 14.84
CA ASP A 323 -8.36 15.65 15.35
C ASP A 323 -8.66 16.96 16.10
N GLU A 324 -8.46 18.07 15.40
CA GLU A 324 -8.95 19.34 15.89
C GLU A 324 -10.44 19.56 15.54
N GLY A 325 -11.17 18.57 15.03
CA GLY A 325 -12.57 18.73 14.62
C GLY A 325 -12.79 19.56 13.33
N LYS A 326 -11.74 19.75 12.52
CA LYS A 326 -11.85 20.35 11.17
C LYS A 326 -12.48 19.36 10.18
N ASP A 327 -12.07 18.10 10.27
CA ASP A 327 -12.43 17.00 9.40
C ASP A 327 -13.11 15.88 10.20
N LEU A 328 -14.25 15.40 9.71
CA LEU A 328 -14.97 14.27 10.26
C LEU A 328 -14.07 13.03 10.34
N TYR A 329 -13.28 12.79 9.30
CA TYR A 329 -12.47 11.57 9.21
C TYR A 329 -11.32 11.56 10.22
N ALA A 330 -10.77 12.73 10.56
CA ALA A 330 -9.78 12.86 11.62
C ALA A 330 -10.38 12.54 13.00
N ILE A 331 -11.59 13.05 13.29
CA ILE A 331 -12.36 12.72 14.51
C ILE A 331 -12.55 11.20 14.62
N GLN A 332 -13.03 10.57 13.55
CA GLN A 332 -13.25 9.12 13.49
C GLN A 332 -11.94 8.34 13.74
N ARG A 333 -10.85 8.72 13.03
CA ARG A 333 -9.55 8.04 13.18
C ARG A 333 -9.03 8.08 14.60
N HIS A 334 -9.01 9.25 15.23
CA HIS A 334 -8.52 9.39 16.59
C HIS A 334 -9.36 8.59 17.59
N ALA A 335 -10.69 8.68 17.51
CA ALA A 335 -11.60 7.96 18.40
C ALA A 335 -11.47 6.43 18.28
N VAL A 336 -11.51 5.91 17.04
CA VAL A 336 -11.42 4.46 16.81
C VAL A 336 -10.03 3.94 17.13
N ALA A 337 -8.95 4.70 16.87
CA ALA A 337 -7.61 4.31 17.29
C ALA A 337 -7.47 4.23 18.82
N ASN A 338 -8.10 5.14 19.56
CA ASN A 338 -8.15 5.08 21.03
C ASN A 338 -8.89 3.81 21.53
N THR A 339 -9.93 3.43 20.79
CA THR A 339 -10.72 2.23 21.06
C THR A 339 -9.91 0.97 20.74
N LEU A 340 -9.14 0.98 19.64
CA LEU A 340 -8.24 -0.10 19.24
C LEU A 340 -7.15 -0.33 20.30
N LEU A 341 -6.57 0.75 20.87
CA LEU A 341 -5.64 0.65 21.99
C LEU A 341 -6.28 -0.05 23.19
N SER A 342 -7.50 0.35 23.53
CA SER A 342 -8.22 -0.22 24.66
C SER A 342 -8.40 -1.73 24.49
N TRP A 343 -8.73 -2.18 23.27
CA TRP A 343 -8.78 -3.61 22.98
C TRP A 343 -7.43 -4.30 23.07
N LEU A 344 -6.37 -3.75 22.46
CA LEU A 344 -5.02 -4.34 22.52
C LEU A 344 -4.52 -4.49 23.97
N ALA A 345 -4.85 -3.52 24.83
CA ALA A 345 -4.51 -3.55 26.26
C ALA A 345 -5.39 -4.55 27.04
N GLU A 346 -6.73 -4.47 26.91
CA GLU A 346 -7.66 -5.36 27.64
C GLU A 346 -7.50 -6.83 27.24
N SER A 347 -7.21 -7.10 25.96
CA SER A 347 -6.95 -8.45 25.44
C SER A 347 -5.55 -8.98 25.74
N ARG A 348 -4.62 -8.15 26.24
CA ARG A 348 -3.19 -8.45 26.45
C ARG A 348 -2.38 -8.71 25.17
N ILE A 349 -2.93 -8.48 23.99
CA ILE A 349 -2.19 -8.59 22.71
C ILE A 349 -0.97 -7.66 22.74
N MET A 350 -1.12 -6.44 23.28
CA MET A 350 -0.03 -5.47 23.42
C MET A 350 1.18 -6.05 24.18
N ASN A 351 0.92 -6.79 25.27
CA ASN A 351 1.98 -7.38 26.10
C ASN A 351 2.72 -8.49 25.36
N VAL A 352 1.99 -9.30 24.58
CA VAL A 352 2.58 -10.40 23.81
C VAL A 352 3.45 -9.86 22.69
N ILE A 353 3.02 -8.78 22.02
CA ILE A 353 3.83 -8.09 21.01
C ILE A 353 5.07 -7.44 21.64
N GLN A 354 4.94 -6.77 22.78
CA GLN A 354 6.10 -6.23 23.50
C GLN A 354 7.08 -7.35 23.87
N THR A 355 6.58 -8.48 24.37
CA THR A 355 7.41 -9.65 24.72
C THR A 355 8.10 -10.25 23.49
N LEU A 356 7.45 -10.26 22.33
CA LEU A 356 8.06 -10.68 21.07
C LEU A 356 9.32 -9.87 20.76
N PHE A 357 9.27 -8.54 20.89
CA PHE A 357 10.44 -7.69 20.66
C PHE A 357 11.48 -7.81 21.78
N ASP A 358 11.05 -7.85 23.04
CA ASP A 358 11.98 -7.91 24.20
C ASP A 358 12.74 -9.24 24.31
N SER A 359 12.17 -10.33 23.80
CA SER A 359 12.73 -11.70 23.97
C SER A 359 13.37 -12.29 22.72
N THR A 360 13.43 -11.54 21.62
CA THR A 360 13.99 -12.00 20.34
C THR A 360 15.03 -11.03 19.80
N GLN A 361 15.66 -11.38 18.66
CA GLN A 361 16.59 -10.49 17.96
C GLN A 361 15.90 -9.53 16.98
N LEU A 362 14.57 -9.41 17.05
CA LEU A 362 13.81 -8.39 16.33
C LEU A 362 13.83 -7.11 17.15
N ASP A 363 14.47 -6.07 16.63
CA ASP A 363 14.60 -4.78 17.31
C ASP A 363 13.42 -3.88 16.92
N PHE A 364 12.60 -3.44 17.88
CA PHE A 364 11.40 -2.67 17.59
C PHE A 364 11.75 -1.29 17.02
N ALA A 365 11.59 -1.12 15.71
CA ALA A 365 12.09 0.06 14.97
C ALA A 365 11.02 1.11 14.68
N GLY A 366 9.76 0.83 15.00
CA GLY A 366 8.66 1.75 14.76
C GLY A 366 7.32 1.05 14.57
N MET A 367 6.28 1.86 14.41
CA MET A 367 4.92 1.37 14.25
C MET A 367 4.14 2.26 13.29
N THR A 368 3.36 1.60 12.43
CA THR A 368 2.45 2.26 11.49
C THR A 368 1.03 1.76 11.72
N LEU A 369 0.08 2.68 11.74
CA LEU A 369 -1.35 2.40 11.79
C LEU A 369 -1.95 2.74 10.43
N ALA A 370 -2.55 1.75 9.77
CA ALA A 370 -3.22 1.88 8.50
C ALA A 370 -4.73 2.00 8.73
N ASP A 371 -5.31 3.17 8.43
CA ASP A 371 -6.74 3.28 8.17
C ASP A 371 -7.01 2.70 6.79
N HIS A 372 -7.28 1.40 6.76
CA HIS A 372 -7.37 0.60 5.55
C HIS A 372 -8.63 -0.26 5.55
N GLY A 373 -9.29 -0.32 4.39
CA GLY A 373 -10.19 -1.41 4.04
C GLY A 373 -11.55 -0.95 3.54
N GLN A 374 -12.14 -1.74 2.64
CA GLN A 374 -13.53 -1.63 2.19
C GLN A 374 -14.57 -1.95 3.28
N GLY A 375 -14.16 -2.05 4.56
CA GLY A 375 -14.96 -2.55 5.68
C GLY A 375 -14.35 -3.78 6.34
N PHE A 376 -15.08 -4.36 7.29
CA PHE A 376 -14.68 -5.57 7.99
C PHE A 376 -14.90 -6.76 7.05
N THR A 377 -13.87 -7.49 6.63
CA THR A 377 -14.08 -8.62 5.70
C THR A 377 -14.66 -9.86 6.39
N ARG A 378 -14.58 -9.90 7.72
CA ARG A 378 -15.15 -10.92 8.60
C ARG A 378 -15.34 -10.36 10.00
N HIS A 379 -16.16 -11.02 10.81
CA HIS A 379 -16.13 -10.81 12.25
C HIS A 379 -15.05 -11.69 12.88
N GLY A 380 -14.18 -11.07 13.67
CA GLY A 380 -13.00 -11.65 14.28
C GLY A 380 -12.72 -11.01 15.65
N ALA A 381 -11.48 -11.11 16.10
CA ALA A 381 -11.07 -10.72 17.45
C ALA A 381 -11.47 -9.29 17.85
N TRP A 382 -11.28 -8.33 16.94
CA TRP A 382 -11.55 -6.92 17.19
C TRP A 382 -13.05 -6.59 17.13
N SER A 383 -13.72 -6.98 16.05
CA SER A 383 -15.16 -6.75 15.86
C SER A 383 -16.05 -7.49 16.86
N LEU A 384 -15.66 -8.67 17.34
CA LEU A 384 -16.36 -9.33 18.43
C LEU A 384 -16.18 -8.58 19.75
N TRP A 385 -14.97 -8.11 20.05
CA TRP A 385 -14.75 -7.27 21.24
C TRP A 385 -15.57 -5.96 21.16
N LEU A 386 -15.68 -5.36 19.97
CA LEU A 386 -16.54 -4.19 19.74
C LEU A 386 -18.02 -4.50 20.03
N SER A 387 -18.52 -5.64 19.56
CA SER A 387 -19.88 -6.11 19.85
C SER A 387 -20.09 -6.34 21.35
N GLU A 388 -19.15 -7.00 22.02
CA GLU A 388 -19.20 -7.26 23.45
C GLU A 388 -19.13 -5.98 24.31
N ARG A 389 -18.38 -4.97 23.86
CA ARG A 389 -18.14 -3.74 24.62
C ARG A 389 -19.18 -2.66 24.34
N TYR A 390 -19.54 -2.48 23.08
CA TYR A 390 -20.39 -1.38 22.62
C TYR A 390 -21.75 -1.83 22.11
N GLY A 391 -22.02 -3.13 21.97
CA GLY A 391 -23.30 -3.62 21.46
C GLY A 391 -23.53 -3.35 19.97
N ILE A 392 -22.45 -3.08 19.22
CA ILE A 392 -22.49 -2.90 17.77
C ILE A 392 -21.54 -3.89 17.13
N LEU A 393 -22.07 -4.67 16.21
CA LEU A 393 -21.28 -5.53 15.34
C LEU A 393 -21.07 -4.78 14.01
N PRO A 394 -19.83 -4.43 13.63
CA PRO A 394 -19.60 -3.63 12.44
C PRO A 394 -20.04 -4.34 11.16
N GLY A 395 -20.48 -3.57 10.17
CA GLY A 395 -20.92 -4.09 8.87
C GLY A 395 -19.77 -4.76 8.12
N LEU A 396 -20.09 -5.85 7.42
CA LEU A 396 -19.11 -6.57 6.62
C LEU A 396 -18.95 -5.94 5.24
N SER A 397 -17.71 -5.90 4.77
CA SER A 397 -17.41 -5.49 3.40
C SER A 397 -17.91 -6.52 2.40
N ALA A 398 -18.40 -6.06 1.25
CA ALA A 398 -18.77 -6.91 0.13
C ALA A 398 -17.56 -7.55 -0.58
N SER A 399 -16.34 -7.06 -0.36
CA SER A 399 -15.14 -7.55 -1.04
C SER A 399 -13.92 -7.59 -0.12
N ILE A 400 -12.99 -8.50 -0.44
CA ILE A 400 -11.72 -8.62 0.28
C ILE A 400 -10.65 -7.89 -0.53
N ALA A 401 -10.14 -6.78 0.02
CA ALA A 401 -8.96 -6.09 -0.49
C ALA A 401 -7.71 -6.58 0.24
N LEU A 402 -6.62 -6.76 -0.50
CA LEU A 402 -5.34 -7.15 0.10
C LEU A 402 -4.71 -5.93 0.78
N PRO A 403 -4.08 -6.07 1.97
CA PRO A 403 -3.53 -4.94 2.69
C PRO A 403 -2.40 -4.25 1.91
N PRO A 404 -2.42 -2.92 1.75
CA PRO A 404 -1.34 -2.19 1.11
C PRO A 404 -0.11 -2.15 2.01
N LEU A 405 1.04 -1.91 1.40
CA LEU A 405 2.30 -1.72 2.14
C LEU A 405 2.48 -0.24 2.50
N PRO A 406 3.12 0.06 3.65
CA PRO A 406 3.49 1.42 3.99
C PRO A 406 4.57 1.94 3.03
N ALA A 407 4.48 3.22 2.67
CA ALA A 407 5.57 3.92 2.02
C ALA A 407 6.70 4.15 3.05
N ILE A 408 7.94 3.84 2.67
CA ILE A 408 9.09 3.97 3.57
C ILE A 408 10.08 4.94 2.94
N PRO A 409 10.28 6.14 3.51
CA PRO A 409 11.12 7.15 2.89
C PRO A 409 12.58 6.68 2.82
N LEU A 410 13.09 6.49 1.60
CA LEU A 410 14.51 6.24 1.35
C LEU A 410 15.28 7.57 1.26
N PRO A 411 16.58 7.62 1.63
CA PRO A 411 17.38 8.81 1.42
C PRO A 411 17.48 9.14 -0.08
N PRO A 412 17.46 10.43 -0.47
CA PRO A 412 17.55 10.84 -1.86
C PRO A 412 18.86 10.35 -2.49
N VAL A 413 18.80 9.98 -3.77
CA VAL A 413 19.99 9.68 -4.57
C VAL A 413 20.78 11.00 -4.70
N GLU A 414 21.99 11.10 -4.16
CA GLU A 414 22.89 12.20 -4.55
C GLU A 414 23.14 12.08 -6.06
N GLU A 415 22.63 13.03 -6.83
CA GLU A 415 23.02 13.17 -8.23
C GLU A 415 24.55 13.39 -8.27
N PRO A 416 25.30 12.69 -9.14
CA PRO A 416 26.72 12.95 -9.26
C PRO A 416 26.89 14.44 -9.54
N ALA A 417 27.71 15.11 -8.71
CA ALA A 417 27.97 16.53 -8.84
C ALA A 417 28.21 16.86 -10.33
N PRO A 418 27.55 17.90 -10.87
CA PRO A 418 27.71 18.24 -12.28
C PRO A 418 29.21 18.36 -12.53
N THR A 419 29.71 17.54 -13.45
CA THR A 419 31.11 17.55 -13.83
C THR A 419 31.47 19.01 -14.10
N PRO A 420 32.50 19.59 -13.44
CA PRO A 420 32.85 20.97 -13.67
C PRO A 420 33.01 21.14 -15.18
N SER A 421 32.23 22.07 -15.76
CA SER A 421 32.29 22.32 -17.20
C SER A 421 33.75 22.44 -17.60
N PRO A 422 34.18 21.78 -18.70
CA PRO A 422 35.56 21.96 -19.16
C PRO A 422 35.82 23.46 -19.27
N LEU A 423 36.93 23.91 -18.66
CA LEU A 423 37.33 25.31 -18.67
C LEU A 423 37.15 25.87 -20.09
N PRO A 424 36.57 27.07 -20.26
CA PRO A 424 36.37 27.64 -21.59
C PRO A 424 37.71 27.66 -22.31
N GLU A 425 37.76 27.07 -23.51
CA GLU A 425 38.93 27.11 -24.37
C GLU A 425 39.38 28.57 -24.51
N PRO A 426 40.69 28.87 -24.41
CA PRO A 426 41.18 30.23 -24.52
C PRO A 426 40.76 30.81 -25.87
N GLU A 427 40.13 32.00 -25.85
CA GLU A 427 39.67 32.67 -27.05
C GLU A 427 40.79 32.77 -28.10
N PRO A 428 40.52 32.48 -29.39
CA PRO A 428 41.54 32.60 -30.42
C PRO A 428 41.99 34.06 -30.54
N ILE A 429 43.32 34.25 -30.49
CA ILE A 429 44.00 35.54 -30.63
C ILE A 429 43.51 36.24 -31.91
N LYS A 430 42.87 37.41 -31.76
CA LYS A 430 42.38 38.23 -32.86
C LYS A 430 43.55 38.95 -33.54
N PHE A 431 43.96 38.48 -34.73
CA PHE A 431 44.93 39.19 -35.56
C PHE A 431 44.29 40.36 -36.31
N PRO A 432 44.96 41.53 -36.41
CA PRO A 432 44.43 42.69 -37.09
C PRO A 432 44.38 42.50 -38.62
N ARG A 433 43.24 42.89 -39.19
CA ARG A 433 42.87 42.82 -40.61
C ARG A 433 43.92 43.44 -41.53
N ARG A 434 44.41 42.67 -42.52
CA ARG A 434 45.15 43.20 -43.69
C ARG A 434 44.33 43.15 -44.98
N ARG A 435 43.91 44.35 -45.38
CA ARG A 435 43.88 44.98 -46.72
C ARG A 435 43.85 44.02 -47.94
N ARG A 436 42.67 43.93 -48.57
CA ARG A 436 42.39 43.35 -49.91
C ARG A 436 43.20 44.03 -51.01
N TRP A 437 43.67 43.28 -52.03
CA TRP A 437 43.78 43.60 -53.48
C TRP A 437 44.17 42.29 -54.24
N PRO A 438 44.00 42.14 -55.58
CA PRO A 438 42.74 41.92 -56.32
C PRO A 438 42.72 40.56 -57.07
N LYS A 439 41.60 40.29 -57.76
CA LYS A 439 41.24 39.05 -58.46
C LYS A 439 42.13 38.73 -59.69
N VAL A 440 43.25 38.01 -59.52
CA VAL A 440 43.95 37.33 -60.64
C VAL A 440 44.50 35.93 -60.27
N VAL A 441 44.48 35.51 -59.00
CA VAL A 441 45.10 34.21 -58.59
C VAL A 441 44.11 33.02 -58.60
N THR A 442 42.82 33.26 -58.83
CA THR A 442 41.78 32.21 -58.78
C THR A 442 41.81 31.23 -59.97
N SER A 443 42.62 31.48 -60.99
CA SER A 443 42.72 30.63 -62.19
C SER A 443 43.82 29.57 -62.10
N LEU A 444 44.81 29.73 -61.22
CA LEU A 444 45.96 28.82 -61.09
C LEU A 444 45.76 27.75 -59.99
N ALA A 445 44.91 28.02 -59.00
CA ALA A 445 44.62 27.09 -57.91
C ALA A 445 43.67 25.94 -58.31
N LEU A 446 42.75 26.18 -59.26
CA LEU A 446 41.80 25.15 -59.72
C LEU A 446 42.47 24.06 -60.58
N LEU A 447 43.55 24.41 -61.28
CA LEU A 447 44.33 23.51 -62.15
C LEU A 447 45.29 22.61 -61.34
N LEU A 448 45.79 23.09 -60.19
CA LEU A 448 46.59 22.29 -59.25
C LEU A 448 45.75 21.31 -58.42
N ILE A 449 44.47 21.64 -58.14
CA ILE A 449 43.55 20.75 -57.41
C ILE A 449 43.08 19.58 -58.31
N LEU A 450 42.94 19.80 -59.62
CA LEU A 450 42.61 18.74 -60.59
C LEU A 450 43.81 17.84 -60.94
N ALA A 451 45.05 18.38 -60.96
CA ALA A 451 46.26 17.58 -61.16
C ALA A 451 46.67 16.77 -59.90
N GLY A 452 46.38 17.27 -58.70
CA GLY A 452 46.62 16.55 -57.44
C GLY A 452 45.62 15.42 -57.17
N GLY A 453 44.36 15.59 -57.61
CA GLY A 453 43.29 14.59 -57.41
C GLY A 453 43.47 13.30 -58.22
N ILE A 454 44.11 13.37 -59.40
CA ILE A 454 44.35 12.20 -60.26
C ILE A 454 45.61 11.43 -59.81
N GLY A 455 46.57 12.09 -59.16
CA GLY A 455 47.75 11.43 -58.57
C GLY A 455 47.47 10.70 -57.24
N TYR A 456 46.48 11.17 -56.46
CA TYR A 456 46.14 10.56 -55.15
C TYR A 456 45.29 9.29 -55.28
N SER A 457 44.55 9.11 -56.38
CA SER A 457 43.69 7.94 -56.60
C SER A 457 44.39 6.73 -57.26
N LEU A 458 45.68 6.86 -57.64
CA LEU A 458 46.42 5.79 -58.35
C LEU A 458 47.59 5.19 -57.55
N PHE A 459 47.79 5.55 -56.27
CA PHE A 459 48.93 5.05 -55.48
C PHE A 459 48.63 4.63 -54.03
N TYR A 460 47.36 4.64 -53.59
CA TYR A 460 46.98 4.13 -52.26
C TYR A 460 45.82 3.14 -52.39
N ASP A 461 46.11 2.00 -53.01
CA ASP A 461 45.43 0.76 -52.66
C ASP A 461 46.47 -0.33 -52.38
N ARG A 462 46.15 -1.16 -51.40
CA ARG A 462 46.89 -2.30 -50.82
C ARG A 462 48.01 -1.99 -49.86
N GLY A 463 47.60 -1.95 -48.59
CA GLY A 463 48.31 -2.70 -47.56
C GLY A 463 48.33 -2.05 -46.20
N GLU A 464 47.20 -2.03 -45.48
CA GLU A 464 47.20 -2.18 -44.00
C GLU A 464 45.79 -2.20 -43.35
N ILE A 465 44.82 -2.92 -43.94
CA ILE A 465 43.54 -3.24 -43.25
C ILE A 465 43.42 -4.77 -42.97
N ARG A 466 44.54 -5.51 -43.08
CA ARG A 466 44.61 -6.93 -42.70
C ARG A 466 45.43 -7.24 -41.44
N GLY A 467 46.00 -6.23 -40.78
CA GLY A 467 46.82 -6.39 -39.56
C GLY A 467 46.10 -6.14 -38.23
N GLN A 468 44.92 -5.52 -38.25
CA GLN A 468 44.17 -5.16 -37.02
C GLN A 468 42.88 -5.97 -36.83
N LEU A 469 42.46 -6.78 -37.84
CA LEU A 469 41.31 -7.69 -37.73
C LEU A 469 41.67 -9.12 -37.26
N SER A 470 42.95 -9.39 -36.96
CA SER A 470 43.44 -10.71 -36.53
C SER A 470 43.67 -10.85 -35.02
N ARG A 471 43.27 -9.85 -34.21
CA ARG A 471 43.33 -9.91 -32.73
C ARG A 471 41.96 -10.03 -32.03
N ILE A 472 40.85 -10.15 -32.78
CA ILE A 472 39.50 -10.38 -32.21
C ILE A 472 38.95 -11.79 -32.58
N LYS A 473 39.81 -12.68 -33.08
CA LYS A 473 39.53 -14.11 -33.24
C LYS A 473 40.46 -14.91 -32.34
N PRO A 474 40.19 -14.95 -31.03
CA PRO A 474 39.68 -16.20 -30.47
C PRO A 474 38.77 -15.95 -29.26
N LEU A 475 37.51 -15.58 -29.48
CA LEU A 475 36.46 -15.66 -28.44
C LEU A 475 35.12 -16.17 -28.98
N GLN A 476 34.95 -16.27 -30.31
CA GLN A 476 33.78 -16.92 -30.92
C GLN A 476 33.81 -18.46 -30.85
N GLY A 477 34.97 -19.09 -30.60
CA GLY A 477 35.08 -20.55 -30.50
C GLY A 477 34.86 -21.15 -29.12
N LEU A 478 34.61 -20.34 -28.07
CA LEU A 478 34.42 -20.80 -26.69
C LEU A 478 32.99 -20.55 -26.13
N LEU A 479 32.07 -20.07 -26.96
CA LEU A 479 30.66 -19.87 -26.59
C LEU A 479 29.67 -20.63 -27.50
N GLU A 480 30.16 -21.52 -28.38
CA GLU A 480 29.34 -22.12 -29.45
C GLU A 480 29.10 -23.63 -29.35
N GLN A 481 29.55 -24.34 -28.31
CA GLN A 481 29.24 -25.76 -28.17
C GLN A 481 28.89 -26.19 -26.74
N LYS A 482 27.67 -25.85 -26.32
CA LYS A 482 26.70 -26.84 -25.82
C LYS A 482 25.33 -26.17 -25.65
N ASP A 483 24.32 -26.77 -26.26
CA ASP A 483 22.88 -26.64 -25.98
C ASP A 483 22.05 -25.46 -26.52
N LYS A 484 22.54 -24.66 -27.48
CA LYS A 484 21.68 -23.63 -28.14
C LYS A 484 20.75 -24.15 -29.26
N SER A 485 21.08 -25.29 -29.88
CA SER A 485 20.34 -25.79 -31.05
C SER A 485 18.99 -26.44 -30.72
N GLU A 486 18.81 -26.99 -29.51
CA GLU A 486 17.54 -27.64 -29.12
C GLU A 486 16.57 -26.63 -28.48
N ALA A 487 17.09 -25.63 -27.75
CA ALA A 487 16.29 -24.58 -27.12
C ALA A 487 15.68 -23.58 -28.14
N GLU A 488 16.41 -23.22 -29.20
CA GLU A 488 15.87 -22.33 -30.26
C GLU A 488 14.79 -23.00 -31.13
N ALA A 489 14.80 -24.34 -31.24
CA ALA A 489 13.75 -25.08 -31.94
C ALA A 489 12.44 -25.13 -31.14
N PHE A 490 12.53 -25.12 -29.81
CA PHE A 490 11.37 -25.10 -28.91
C PHE A 490 10.72 -23.71 -28.78
N LEU A 491 11.53 -22.65 -28.88
CA LEU A 491 11.14 -21.25 -28.64
C LEU A 491 10.15 -20.66 -29.66
N LYS A 492 9.69 -21.42 -30.66
CA LYS A 492 8.97 -20.86 -31.82
C LYS A 492 7.78 -21.69 -32.31
N ILE A 493 7.19 -22.50 -31.45
CA ILE A 493 5.98 -23.27 -31.74
C ILE A 493 4.87 -22.66 -30.85
N VAL A 494 4.25 -21.53 -31.18
CA VAL A 494 3.18 -21.42 -32.18
C VAL A 494 3.26 -20.05 -32.86
N ASN A 495 4.12 -19.92 -33.87
CA ASN A 495 4.12 -18.72 -34.70
C ASN A 495 3.20 -18.96 -35.91
N ASN A 496 2.12 -18.16 -35.98
CA ASN A 496 1.20 -17.94 -37.12
C ASN A 496 -0.09 -18.77 -37.26
N ALA A 497 -0.47 -19.65 -36.32
CA ALA A 497 -1.79 -20.29 -36.36
C ALA A 497 -2.79 -19.57 -35.43
N ALA A 498 -3.99 -19.27 -35.92
CA ALA A 498 -5.06 -18.74 -35.09
C ALA A 498 -5.55 -19.84 -34.13
N LEU A 499 -5.04 -19.83 -32.90
CA LEU A 499 -5.38 -20.85 -31.90
C LEU A 499 -6.78 -20.65 -31.28
N PHE A 500 -7.34 -19.46 -31.45
CA PHE A 500 -8.56 -19.04 -30.77
C PHE A 500 -9.52 -18.36 -31.73
N GLU A 501 -10.82 -18.51 -31.46
CA GLU A 501 -11.85 -17.71 -32.10
C GLU A 501 -11.64 -16.20 -31.83
N ASN A 502 -12.06 -15.36 -32.77
CA ASN A 502 -11.86 -13.91 -32.65
C ASN A 502 -12.55 -13.34 -31.40
N GLY A 503 -11.83 -12.58 -30.59
CA GLY A 503 -12.32 -12.02 -29.33
C GLY A 503 -12.58 -13.04 -28.21
N SER A 504 -12.23 -14.32 -28.39
CA SER A 504 -12.50 -15.40 -27.42
C SER A 504 -11.21 -16.09 -26.95
N SER A 505 -11.31 -16.83 -25.84
CA SER A 505 -10.33 -17.81 -25.35
C SER A 505 -10.68 -19.26 -25.71
N ASN A 506 -11.72 -19.48 -26.52
CA ASN A 506 -12.08 -20.82 -27.01
C ASN A 506 -11.09 -21.30 -28.07
N LEU A 507 -10.53 -22.50 -27.88
CA LEU A 507 -9.63 -23.14 -28.83
C LEU A 507 -10.40 -23.58 -30.09
N MET A 508 -9.84 -23.31 -31.28
CA MET A 508 -10.40 -23.84 -32.52
C MET A 508 -10.11 -25.35 -32.64
N PRO A 509 -10.93 -26.13 -33.37
CA PRO A 509 -10.70 -27.58 -33.54
C PRO A 509 -9.29 -27.91 -34.07
N ASP A 510 -8.79 -27.13 -35.02
CA ASP A 510 -7.46 -27.32 -35.62
C ASP A 510 -6.32 -26.97 -34.65
N SER A 511 -6.60 -26.22 -33.58
CA SER A 511 -5.60 -25.82 -32.57
C SER A 511 -5.16 -26.99 -31.71
N GLN A 512 -6.05 -27.95 -31.46
CA GLN A 512 -5.74 -29.15 -30.69
C GLN A 512 -4.72 -30.04 -31.38
N GLN A 513 -4.70 -30.09 -32.72
CA GLN A 513 -3.70 -30.86 -33.47
C GLN A 513 -2.30 -30.25 -33.31
N ILE A 514 -2.21 -28.92 -33.30
CA ILE A 514 -0.94 -28.20 -33.10
C ILE A 514 -0.42 -28.43 -31.67
N LEU A 515 -1.28 -28.33 -30.67
CA LEU A 515 -0.89 -28.54 -29.27
C LEU A 515 -0.54 -30.00 -28.97
N THR A 516 -1.23 -30.97 -29.61
CA THR A 516 -0.89 -32.41 -29.48
C THR A 516 0.52 -32.71 -29.95
N GLN A 517 1.04 -32.00 -30.96
CA GLN A 517 2.41 -32.20 -31.43
C GLN A 517 3.47 -31.76 -30.40
N LEU A 518 3.12 -30.86 -29.48
CA LEU A 518 4.02 -30.36 -28.43
C LEU A 518 4.09 -31.26 -27.19
N VAL A 519 3.04 -32.06 -26.96
CA VAL A 519 2.91 -32.90 -25.76
C VAL A 519 4.08 -33.86 -25.56
N PRO A 520 4.56 -34.62 -26.57
CA PRO A 520 5.65 -35.58 -26.38
C PRO A 520 6.98 -34.93 -26.02
N ASP A 521 7.19 -33.68 -26.44
CA ASP A 521 8.40 -32.93 -26.16
C ASP A 521 8.36 -32.30 -24.76
N ILE A 522 7.20 -31.76 -24.36
CA ILE A 522 6.98 -31.21 -23.02
C ILE A 522 7.06 -32.32 -21.96
N ALA A 523 6.41 -33.46 -22.19
CA ALA A 523 6.38 -34.59 -21.27
C ALA A 523 7.75 -35.28 -21.09
N ARG A 524 8.67 -35.12 -22.03
CA ARG A 524 10.03 -35.69 -21.95
C ARG A 524 10.90 -35.06 -20.86
N ASN A 525 10.56 -33.86 -20.41
CA ASN A 525 11.32 -33.12 -19.41
C ASN A 525 10.45 -32.73 -18.19
N PRO A 526 10.10 -33.69 -17.31
CA PRO A 526 9.15 -33.47 -16.22
C PRO A 526 9.71 -32.65 -15.05
N GLN A 527 10.94 -32.13 -15.13
CA GLN A 527 11.49 -31.17 -14.16
C GLN A 527 11.60 -29.75 -14.74
N GLN A 528 11.32 -29.58 -16.03
CA GLN A 528 11.37 -28.31 -16.74
C GLN A 528 10.14 -27.48 -16.42
N MET A 529 10.33 -26.21 -16.10
CA MET A 529 9.22 -25.25 -16.00
C MET A 529 9.01 -24.57 -17.35
N TYR A 530 7.77 -24.17 -17.64
CA TYR A 530 7.39 -23.51 -18.88
C TYR A 530 6.64 -22.21 -18.57
N LEU A 531 7.00 -21.12 -19.22
CA LEU A 531 6.26 -19.85 -19.19
C LEU A 531 5.36 -19.77 -20.42
N ILE A 532 4.07 -19.54 -20.21
CA ILE A 532 3.06 -19.40 -21.25
C ILE A 532 2.62 -17.94 -21.28
N ILE A 533 2.95 -17.22 -22.35
CA ILE A 533 2.63 -15.79 -22.51
C ILE A 533 1.54 -15.63 -23.56
N GLY A 534 0.42 -15.04 -23.16
CA GLY A 534 -0.66 -14.68 -24.09
C GLY A 534 -0.51 -13.25 -24.59
N HIS A 535 -0.78 -13.04 -25.88
CA HIS A 535 -0.80 -11.73 -26.51
C HIS A 535 -2.16 -11.44 -27.18
N SER A 536 -2.52 -10.17 -27.23
CA SER A 536 -3.69 -9.67 -27.97
C SER A 536 -3.28 -8.63 -29.00
N ASP A 537 -4.17 -8.36 -29.96
CA ASP A 537 -4.03 -7.20 -30.85
C ASP A 537 -4.53 -5.92 -30.15
N ASN A 538 -4.49 -4.79 -30.85
CA ASN A 538 -4.90 -3.50 -30.29
C ASN A 538 -6.42 -3.25 -30.34
N THR A 539 -7.24 -4.25 -30.65
CA THR A 539 -8.69 -4.08 -30.77
C THR A 539 -9.34 -4.20 -29.39
N GLY A 540 -9.69 -3.06 -28.78
CA GLY A 540 -10.30 -3.01 -27.44
C GLY A 540 -9.47 -2.23 -26.42
N SER A 541 -9.97 -2.12 -25.18
CA SER A 541 -9.24 -1.42 -24.12
C SER A 541 -8.04 -2.24 -23.64
N ALA A 542 -7.02 -1.57 -23.11
CA ALA A 542 -5.82 -2.24 -22.58
C ALA A 542 -6.17 -3.26 -21.48
N ALA A 543 -7.13 -2.94 -20.60
CA ALA A 543 -7.60 -3.83 -19.55
C ALA A 543 -8.30 -5.09 -20.10
N VAL A 544 -9.14 -4.94 -21.13
CA VAL A 544 -9.82 -6.08 -21.77
C VAL A 544 -8.80 -6.96 -22.51
N ASN A 545 -7.86 -6.36 -23.22
CA ASN A 545 -6.80 -7.09 -23.91
C ASN A 545 -5.87 -7.83 -22.94
N MET A 546 -5.57 -7.24 -21.78
CA MET A 546 -4.80 -7.88 -20.73
C MET A 546 -5.53 -9.12 -20.21
N ALA A 547 -6.80 -8.96 -19.79
CA ALA A 547 -7.61 -10.07 -19.30
C ALA A 547 -7.75 -11.21 -20.32
N LEU A 548 -8.06 -10.87 -21.58
CA LEU A 548 -8.22 -11.85 -22.66
C LEU A 548 -6.91 -12.60 -22.96
N SER A 549 -5.78 -11.90 -22.94
CA SER A 549 -4.47 -12.50 -23.18
C SER A 549 -4.06 -13.48 -22.07
N THR A 550 -4.29 -13.12 -20.81
CA THR A 550 -4.07 -14.00 -19.65
C THR A 550 -4.97 -15.24 -19.73
N GLU A 551 -6.23 -15.07 -20.10
CA GLU A 551 -7.18 -16.17 -20.17
C GLU A 551 -6.81 -17.18 -21.27
N ARG A 552 -6.38 -16.69 -22.44
CA ARG A 552 -5.85 -17.56 -23.52
C ARG A 552 -4.64 -18.38 -23.06
N ALA A 553 -3.73 -17.76 -22.32
CA ALA A 553 -2.56 -18.47 -21.80
C ALA A 553 -2.94 -19.52 -20.72
N ARG A 554 -3.98 -19.26 -19.91
CA ARG A 554 -4.54 -20.25 -18.98
C ARG A 554 -5.18 -21.43 -19.70
N VAL A 555 -5.94 -21.19 -20.76
CA VAL A 555 -6.58 -22.27 -21.55
C VAL A 555 -5.51 -23.20 -22.15
N ILE A 556 -4.40 -22.65 -22.63
CA ILE A 556 -3.27 -23.47 -23.14
C ILE A 556 -2.60 -24.26 -22.02
N ARG A 557 -2.38 -23.65 -20.85
CA ARG A 557 -1.86 -24.35 -19.67
C ARG A 557 -2.74 -25.54 -19.33
N ASP A 558 -4.03 -25.31 -19.17
CA ASP A 558 -4.97 -26.33 -18.69
C ASP A 558 -5.06 -27.49 -19.69
N TRP A 559 -5.09 -27.17 -20.98
CA TRP A 559 -5.02 -28.16 -22.04
C TRP A 559 -3.73 -28.99 -21.97
N LEU A 560 -2.57 -28.36 -21.77
CA LEU A 560 -1.28 -29.05 -21.65
C LEU A 560 -1.19 -29.90 -20.40
N VAL A 561 -1.73 -29.46 -19.26
CA VAL A 561 -1.77 -30.24 -18.02
C VAL A 561 -2.57 -31.53 -18.23
N GLU A 562 -3.74 -31.42 -18.85
CA GLU A 562 -4.62 -32.56 -19.12
C GLU A 562 -3.98 -33.59 -20.07
N HIS A 563 -3.19 -33.15 -21.06
CA HIS A 563 -2.68 -34.02 -22.11
C HIS A 563 -1.20 -34.44 -21.94
N SER A 564 -0.40 -33.72 -21.15
CA SER A 564 1.01 -34.06 -20.88
C SER A 564 1.26 -34.83 -19.59
N GLY A 565 0.30 -34.82 -18.66
CA GLY A 565 0.45 -35.46 -17.34
C GLY A 565 1.39 -34.71 -16.37
N LEU A 566 1.87 -33.52 -16.75
CA LEU A 566 2.66 -32.64 -15.89
C LEU A 566 1.75 -31.84 -14.94
N ALA A 567 2.28 -31.51 -13.75
CA ALA A 567 1.52 -30.75 -12.77
C ALA A 567 1.33 -29.29 -13.22
N ALA A 568 0.19 -28.68 -12.90
CA ALA A 568 -0.09 -27.28 -13.23
C ALA A 568 0.96 -26.29 -12.67
N SER A 569 1.65 -26.65 -11.58
CA SER A 569 2.74 -25.87 -10.98
C SER A 569 3.98 -25.74 -11.87
N GLN A 570 4.10 -26.54 -12.94
CA GLN A 570 5.22 -26.47 -13.88
C GLN A 570 4.99 -25.48 -15.01
N PHE A 571 3.82 -24.85 -15.05
CA PHE A 571 3.43 -23.92 -16.09
C PHE A 571 3.07 -22.56 -15.47
N ILE A 572 3.90 -21.56 -15.75
CA ILE A 572 3.67 -20.17 -15.36
C ILE A 572 2.86 -19.50 -16.47
N VAL A 573 1.89 -18.66 -16.11
CA VAL A 573 1.01 -17.98 -17.07
C VAL A 573 1.17 -16.47 -16.94
N GLU A 574 1.47 -15.80 -18.06
CA GLU A 574 1.56 -14.33 -18.16
C GLU A 574 0.63 -13.83 -19.28
N GLY A 575 -0.06 -12.71 -19.05
CA GLY A 575 -0.73 -11.96 -20.09
C GLY A 575 0.09 -10.72 -20.43
N ALA A 576 0.40 -10.52 -21.72
CA ALA A 576 1.09 -9.33 -22.19
C ALA A 576 0.13 -8.29 -22.80
N GLY A 577 -1.16 -8.60 -22.92
CA GLY A 577 -2.13 -7.76 -23.60
C GLY A 577 -1.66 -7.36 -25.00
N ASN A 578 -1.84 -6.10 -25.37
CA ASN A 578 -1.37 -5.53 -26.63
C ASN A 578 -0.01 -4.81 -26.51
N SER A 579 0.70 -4.97 -25.39
CA SER A 579 1.90 -4.19 -25.05
C SER A 579 3.17 -4.60 -25.80
N ARG A 580 3.21 -5.83 -26.35
CA ARG A 580 4.36 -6.40 -27.08
C ARG A 580 3.97 -6.87 -28.50
N PRO A 581 3.64 -5.95 -29.43
CA PRO A 581 3.29 -6.33 -30.80
C PRO A 581 4.54 -6.74 -31.59
N ILE A 582 4.41 -7.80 -32.38
CA ILE A 582 5.48 -8.30 -33.28
C ILE A 582 5.23 -7.93 -34.74
N ALA A 583 4.01 -7.49 -35.05
CA ALA A 583 3.58 -7.07 -36.38
C ALA A 583 2.69 -5.81 -36.31
N SER A 584 2.50 -5.15 -37.45
CA SER A 584 1.67 -3.94 -37.52
C SER A 584 0.21 -4.25 -37.20
N ASN A 585 -0.36 -3.58 -36.21
CA ASN A 585 -1.79 -3.68 -35.91
C ASN A 585 -2.69 -2.99 -36.96
N ALA A 586 -2.10 -2.31 -37.94
CA ALA A 586 -2.87 -1.64 -39.01
C ALA A 586 -3.51 -2.64 -39.99
N THR A 587 -2.88 -3.79 -40.23
CA THR A 587 -3.38 -4.81 -41.16
C THR A 587 -4.06 -5.96 -40.44
N GLN A 588 -4.99 -6.64 -41.10
CA GLN A 588 -5.68 -7.79 -40.52
C GLN A 588 -4.70 -8.95 -40.25
N GLU A 589 -3.72 -9.11 -41.13
CA GLU A 589 -2.66 -10.10 -41.06
C GLU A 589 -1.74 -9.82 -39.86
N GLY A 590 -1.34 -8.58 -39.64
CA GLY A 590 -0.49 -8.21 -38.50
C GLY A 590 -1.23 -8.30 -37.16
N ARG A 591 -2.53 -8.00 -37.12
CA ARG A 591 -3.36 -8.29 -35.94
C ARG A 591 -3.45 -9.79 -35.63
N ALA A 592 -3.56 -10.63 -36.66
CA ALA A 592 -3.56 -12.08 -36.46
C ALA A 592 -2.23 -12.58 -35.85
N GLN A 593 -1.09 -12.02 -36.27
CA GLN A 593 0.22 -12.35 -35.69
C GLN A 593 0.37 -11.86 -34.24
N ASN A 594 -0.29 -10.76 -33.87
CA ASN A 594 -0.26 -10.24 -32.50
C ASN A 594 -1.18 -11.02 -31.54
N ARG A 595 -2.18 -11.76 -32.04
CA ARG A 595 -3.02 -12.68 -31.25
C ARG A 595 -2.36 -14.07 -31.12
N ARG A 596 -1.20 -14.13 -30.47
CA ARG A 596 -0.38 -15.35 -30.32
C ARG A 596 -0.25 -15.79 -28.87
N VAL A 597 0.19 -17.04 -28.68
CA VAL A 597 0.64 -17.55 -27.38
C VAL A 597 2.04 -18.10 -27.55
N GLU A 598 2.95 -17.71 -26.66
CA GLU A 598 4.32 -18.19 -26.60
C GLU A 598 4.47 -19.17 -25.45
N ILE A 599 5.20 -20.27 -25.66
CA ILE A 599 5.51 -21.26 -24.63
C ILE A 599 7.03 -21.37 -24.56
N ILE A 600 7.59 -20.98 -23.43
CA ILE A 600 9.03 -20.80 -23.25
C ILE A 600 9.50 -21.76 -22.15
N PRO A 601 10.38 -22.74 -22.44
CA PRO A 601 11.02 -23.54 -21.40
C PRO A 601 11.96 -22.64 -20.57
N LEU A 602 11.76 -22.60 -19.25
CA LEU A 602 12.57 -21.82 -18.31
C LEU A 602 13.75 -22.65 -17.81
N SER A 603 14.99 -22.27 -18.14
CA SER A 603 16.14 -22.95 -17.56
C SER A 603 16.27 -22.58 -16.08
N MET A 604 16.88 -23.44 -15.26
CA MET A 604 17.12 -23.20 -13.82
C MET A 604 17.97 -21.95 -13.51
N GLN A 605 18.52 -21.28 -14.53
CA GLN A 605 19.20 -19.99 -14.42
C GLN A 605 18.25 -18.80 -14.60
N ASP A 606 17.18 -18.94 -15.40
CA ASP A 606 16.24 -17.85 -15.72
C ASP A 606 15.19 -17.61 -14.61
N TYR A 607 15.10 -18.48 -13.60
CA TYR A 607 14.21 -18.33 -12.44
C TYR A 607 14.80 -17.44 -11.33
N LYS A 608 16.02 -16.92 -11.52
CA LYS A 608 16.77 -16.16 -10.49
C LYS A 608 16.89 -14.66 -10.75
N ASP A 609 16.48 -14.19 -11.91
CA ASP A 609 16.40 -12.77 -12.28
C ASP A 609 14.93 -12.36 -12.37
#